data_AF-A0A834A131-F1
#
_entry.id   AF-A0A834A131-F1
#
_cell.length_a   1.000
_cell.length_b   1.000
_cell.length_c   1.000
_cell.angle_alpha   90.00
_cell.angle_beta   90.00
_cell.angle_gamma   90.00
#
_symmetry.space_group_name_H-M   'P 1'
#
loop_
_entity.id
_entity.type
_entity.pdbx_description
1 polymer ?
#
loop_
_entity_poly.entity_id
_entity_poly.type
_entity_poly.pdbx_seq_one_letter_code
_entity_poly.pdbx_strand_id
1 'polypeptide(L)'
;MAAEEEEELEWVMESIAGFLRGPDWSIPILDFVEQKCEVFDDEEESKLTYTEIHQEYKELVEKLLESYLNEIGINEDQFQEACTSSLAKTHTSQVFASVLFHNVY
;
A
#
# COMPACT_ATOMS: atom_id res chain seq x y z
N MET A 1 -11.73 11.70 -24.68
CA MET A 1 -11.14 12.69 -23.75
C MET A 1 -11.48 12.30 -22.32
N ALA A 2 -12.58 12.74 -21.68
CA ALA A 2 -12.81 12.40 -20.26
C ALA A 2 -12.96 10.89 -19.93
N ALA A 3 -13.55 10.10 -20.83
CA ALA A 3 -13.73 8.66 -20.60
C ALA A 3 -12.45 7.82 -20.78
N GLU A 4 -11.48 8.32 -21.55
CA GLU A 4 -10.20 7.62 -21.77
C GLU A 4 -9.24 7.83 -20.60
N GLU A 5 -9.27 9.02 -19.98
CA GLU A 5 -8.52 9.33 -18.75
C GLU A 5 -9.05 8.50 -17.56
N GLU A 6 -10.37 8.29 -17.48
CA GLU A 6 -10.98 7.49 -16.41
C GLU A 6 -10.61 6.00 -16.52
N GLU A 7 -10.54 5.46 -17.75
CA GLU A 7 -10.09 4.08 -18.02
C GLU A 7 -8.59 3.89 -17.72
N GLU A 8 -7.76 4.89 -18.02
CA GLU A 8 -6.33 4.87 -17.66
C GLU A 8 -6.14 4.86 -16.13
N LEU A 9 -6.88 5.71 -15.41
CA LEU A 9 -6.85 5.75 -13.95
C LEU A 9 -7.36 4.45 -13.31
N GLU A 10 -8.40 3.84 -13.88
CA GLU A 10 -8.92 2.55 -13.44
C GLU A 10 -7.86 1.45 -13.61
N TRP A 11 -7.19 1.41 -14.77
CA TRP A 11 -6.11 0.44 -15.01
C TRP A 11 -4.93 0.63 -14.06
N VAL A 12 -4.52 1.88 -13.79
CA VAL A 12 -3.46 2.19 -12.81
C VAL A 12 -3.87 1.69 -11.42
N MET A 13 -5.11 1.94 -11.00
CA MET A 13 -5.64 1.48 -9.71
C MET A 13 -5.71 -0.03 -9.59
N GLU A 14 -6.19 -0.73 -10.62
CA GLU A 14 -6.23 -2.20 -10.65
C GLU A 14 -4.82 -2.79 -10.58
N SER A 15 -3.87 -2.18 -11.30
CA SER A 15 -2.47 -2.57 -11.28
C SER A 15 -1.88 -2.44 -9.88
N ILE A 16 -2.02 -1.27 -9.24
CA ILE A 16 -1.54 -1.04 -7.87
C ILE A 16 -2.24 -1.98 -6.87
N ALA A 17 -3.55 -2.18 -7.00
CA ALA A 17 -4.28 -3.11 -6.14
C ALA A 17 -3.81 -4.55 -6.30
N GLY A 18 -3.43 -4.96 -7.52
CA GLY A 18 -2.80 -6.23 -7.81
C GLY A 18 -1.45 -6.37 -7.11
N PHE A 19 -0.60 -5.34 -7.19
CA PHE A 19 0.70 -5.30 -6.52
C PHE A 19 0.57 -5.40 -4.99
N LEU A 20 -0.33 -4.63 -4.38
CA LEU A 20 -0.57 -4.66 -2.93
C LEU A 20 -1.11 -6.00 -2.43
N ARG A 21 -1.70 -6.82 -3.31
CA ARG A 21 -2.13 -8.20 -3.03
C ARG A 21 -1.07 -9.24 -3.38
N GLY A 22 -0.03 -8.84 -4.09
CA GLY A 22 1.05 -9.69 -4.55
C GLY A 22 2.04 -10.08 -3.45
N PRO A 23 2.80 -11.16 -3.65
CA PRO A 23 3.87 -11.55 -2.74
C PRO A 23 4.99 -10.51 -2.68
N ASP A 24 5.23 -9.77 -3.77
CA ASP A 24 6.30 -8.76 -3.85
C ASP A 24 6.08 -7.59 -2.88
N TRP A 25 4.83 -7.29 -2.55
CA TRP A 25 4.47 -6.39 -1.45
C TRP A 25 4.32 -7.13 -0.12
N SER A 26 3.54 -8.21 -0.11
CA SER A 26 3.10 -8.85 1.14
C SER A 26 4.25 -9.49 1.90
N ILE A 27 5.21 -10.13 1.23
CA ILE A 27 6.36 -10.79 1.87
C ILE A 27 7.24 -9.79 2.62
N PRO A 28 7.79 -8.72 1.99
CA PRO A 28 8.66 -7.78 2.70
C PRO A 28 7.94 -7.01 3.81
N ILE A 29 6.64 -6.72 3.64
CA ILE A 29 5.84 -6.09 4.69
C ILE A 29 5.66 -7.03 5.89
N LEU A 30 5.32 -8.30 5.66
CA LEU A 30 5.21 -9.30 6.72
C LEU A 30 6.54 -9.52 7.43
N ASP A 31 7.63 -9.67 6.69
CA ASP A 31 8.99 -9.83 7.26
C ASP A 31 9.37 -8.63 8.14
N PHE A 32 9.07 -7.41 7.70
CA PHE A 32 9.29 -6.21 8.51
C PHE A 32 8.46 -6.23 9.80
N VAL A 33 7.17 -6.58 9.70
CA VAL A 33 6.29 -6.66 10.87
C VAL A 33 6.78 -7.73 11.84
N GLU A 34 7.14 -8.93 11.37
CA GLU A 34 7.66 -10.01 12.22
C GLU A 34 8.97 -9.61 12.93
N GLN A 35 9.83 -8.85 12.28
CA GLN A 35 11.08 -8.38 12.86
C GLN A 35 10.89 -7.23 13.86
N LYS A 36 9.89 -6.37 13.64
CA LYS A 36 9.69 -5.15 14.44
C LYS A 36 8.54 -5.28 15.44
N CYS A 37 7.72 -6.33 15.41
CA CYS A 37 6.58 -6.48 16.32
C CYS A 37 6.98 -6.70 17.77
N GLU A 38 8.19 -7.21 18.05
CA GLU A 38 8.67 -7.49 19.41
C GLU A 38 8.69 -6.23 20.30
N VAL A 39 8.94 -5.06 19.72
CA VAL A 39 9.04 -3.80 20.45
C VAL A 39 7.68 -3.17 20.74
N PHE A 40 6.60 -3.63 20.09
CA PHE A 40 5.24 -3.15 20.29
C PHE A 40 4.59 -3.90 21.45
N ASP A 41 4.55 -3.27 22.61
CA ASP A 41 3.81 -3.70 23.78
C ASP A 41 2.53 -2.88 23.99
N ASP A 42 1.55 -3.47 24.71
CA ASP A 42 0.26 -2.85 25.08
C ASP A 42 0.40 -1.70 26.11
N GLU A 43 1.60 -1.16 26.30
CA GLU A 43 1.83 -0.04 27.20
C GLU A 43 1.41 1.30 26.55
N GLU A 44 0.77 2.16 27.35
CA GLU A 44 0.20 3.44 26.91
C GLU A 44 1.27 4.52 26.61
N GLU A 45 2.54 4.27 26.94
CA GLU A 45 3.66 5.17 26.69
C GLU A 45 4.22 4.94 25.27
N SER A 46 3.98 5.89 24.36
CA SER A 46 4.58 5.86 23.02
C SER A 46 6.09 5.96 23.12
N LYS A 47 6.78 4.83 22.98
CA LYS A 47 8.24 4.78 22.98
C LYS A 47 8.77 5.51 21.74
N LEU A 48 9.87 6.26 21.89
CA LEU A 48 10.55 6.95 20.78
C LEU A 48 10.86 5.99 19.61
N THR A 49 11.07 4.70 19.93
CA THR A 49 11.27 3.60 18.98
C THR A 49 10.10 3.40 18.01
N TYR A 50 8.86 3.73 18.38
CA TYR A 50 7.71 3.61 17.46
C TYR A 50 7.81 4.62 16.31
N THR A 51 8.33 5.81 16.59
CA THR A 51 8.54 6.83 15.55
C THR A 51 9.64 6.40 14.58
N GLU A 52 10.71 5.79 15.10
CA GLU A 52 11.81 5.24 14.32
C GLU A 52 11.34 4.07 13.44
N ILE A 53 10.61 3.10 14.01
CA ILE A 53 10.04 1.97 13.25
C ILE A 53 9.07 2.45 12.18
N HIS A 54 8.25 3.47 12.47
CA HIS A 54 7.34 4.03 11.49
C HIS A 54 8.07 4.75 10.34
N GLN A 55 9.21 5.41 10.61
CA GLN A 55 10.09 5.95 9.56
C GLN A 55 10.65 4.82 8.69
N GLU A 56 11.20 3.77 9.30
CA GLU A 56 11.72 2.61 8.56
C GLU A 56 10.62 1.94 7.71
N TYR A 57 9.41 1.82 8.24
CA TYR A 57 8.26 1.29 7.50
C TYR A 57 7.89 2.17 6.31
N LYS A 58 7.91 3.50 6.48
CA LYS A 58 7.66 4.44 5.38
C LYS A 58 8.69 4.29 4.27
N GLU A 59 9.97 4.23 4.61
CA GLU A 59 11.05 4.04 3.64
C GLU A 59 10.90 2.71 2.89
N LEU A 60 10.51 1.63 3.59
CA LEU A 60 10.25 0.34 2.97
C LEU A 60 9.09 0.42 1.96
N VAL A 61 7.96 0.99 2.38
CA VAL A 61 6.77 1.17 1.54
C VAL A 61 7.09 2.03 0.31
N GLU A 62 7.78 3.15 0.50
CA GLU A 62 8.17 4.06 -0.57
C GLU A 62 9.06 3.34 -1.59
N LYS A 63 10.07 2.61 -1.13
CA LYS A 63 10.95 1.82 -2.01
C LYS A 63 10.20 0.74 -2.80
N LEU A 64 9.26 0.03 -2.16
CA LEU A 64 8.47 -1.01 -2.84
C LEU A 64 7.56 -0.41 -3.91
N LEU A 65 6.88 0.70 -3.60
CA LEU A 65 6.03 1.41 -4.55
C LEU A 65 6.86 2.03 -5.67
N GLU A 66 7.97 2.71 -5.37
CA GLU A 66 8.86 3.31 -6.38
C GLU A 66 9.41 2.25 -7.34
N SER A 67 9.83 1.09 -6.81
CA SER A 67 10.29 -0.03 -7.64
C SER A 67 9.19 -0.54 -8.57
N TYR A 68 7.97 -0.68 -8.05
CA TYR A 68 6.83 -1.14 -8.83
C TYR A 68 6.39 -0.13 -9.89
N LEU A 69 6.26 1.16 -9.52
CA LEU A 69 5.89 2.24 -10.43
C LEU A 69 6.90 2.37 -11.58
N ASN A 70 8.19 2.29 -11.28
CA ASN A 70 9.25 2.29 -12.29
C ASN A 70 9.20 1.07 -13.22
N GLU A 71 8.83 -0.11 -12.72
CA GLU A 71 8.75 -1.33 -13.53
C GLU A 71 7.55 -1.30 -14.49
N ILE A 72 6.40 -0.84 -14.02
CA ILE A 72 5.18 -0.72 -14.84
C ILE A 72 5.20 0.53 -15.73
N GLY A 73 6.05 1.51 -15.42
CA GLY A 73 6.15 2.77 -16.15
C GLY A 73 5.05 3.78 -15.79
N ILE A 74 4.49 3.67 -14.59
CA ILE A 74 3.52 4.63 -14.04
C ILE A 74 4.31 5.76 -13.40
N ASN A 75 4.01 7.01 -13.77
CA ASN A 75 4.66 8.16 -13.16
C ASN A 75 4.00 8.55 -11.82
N GLU A 76 4.70 9.35 -11.02
CA GLU A 76 4.19 9.81 -9.71
C GLU A 76 2.89 10.61 -9.82
N ASP A 77 2.72 11.41 -10.88
CA ASP A 77 1.53 12.22 -11.11
C ASP A 77 0.28 11.34 -11.34
N GLN A 78 0.40 10.31 -12.19
CA GLN A 78 -0.64 9.30 -12.47
C GLN A 78 -0.98 8.51 -11.22
N PHE A 79 0.03 8.13 -10.42
CA PHE A 79 -0.19 7.45 -9.15
C PHE A 79 -0.95 8.34 -8.16
N GLN A 80 -0.55 9.61 -8.04
CA GLN A 80 -1.19 10.58 -7.16
C GLN A 80 -2.64 10.87 -7.60
N GLU A 81 -2.87 11.00 -8.91
CA GLU A 81 -4.20 11.21 -9.48
C GLU A 81 -5.11 9.99 -9.25
N ALA A 82 -4.58 8.79 -9.49
CA ALA A 82 -5.26 7.52 -9.19
C ALA A 82 -5.62 7.42 -7.70
N CYS A 83 -4.70 7.78 -6.80
CA CYS A 83 -4.92 7.74 -5.34
C CYS A 83 -5.88 8.82 -4.83
N THR A 84 -5.94 9.99 -5.47
CA THR A 84 -6.82 11.11 -5.08
C THR A 84 -8.20 11.01 -5.72
N SER A 85 -8.34 10.20 -6.76
CA SER A 85 -9.59 9.86 -7.44
C SER A 85 -10.61 9.18 -6.49
N SER A 86 -11.89 9.38 -6.78
CA SER A 86 -12.99 8.73 -6.04
C SER A 86 -12.96 7.20 -6.19
N LEU A 87 -12.29 6.68 -7.24
CA LEU A 87 -12.11 5.27 -7.51
C LEU A 87 -11.19 4.59 -6.48
N ALA A 88 -10.13 5.29 -6.03
CA ALA A 88 -9.27 4.79 -4.95
C ALA A 88 -10.04 4.55 -3.67
N LYS A 89 -10.98 5.44 -3.30
CA LYS A 89 -11.77 5.33 -2.07
C LYS A 89 -12.76 4.17 -2.09
N THR A 90 -13.35 3.84 -3.23
CA THR A 90 -14.27 2.70 -3.37
C THR A 90 -13.51 1.38 -3.46
N HIS A 91 -12.40 1.33 -4.21
CA HIS A 91 -11.63 0.11 -4.40
C HIS A 91 -10.76 -0.25 -3.20
N THR A 92 -10.07 0.70 -2.54
CA THR A 92 -9.32 0.39 -1.30
C THR A 92 -10.23 -0.06 -0.17
N SER A 93 -11.43 0.54 -0.02
CA SER A 93 -12.40 0.14 0.99
C SER A 93 -12.94 -1.29 0.74
N GLN A 94 -13.19 -1.66 -0.53
CA GLN A 94 -13.57 -3.04 -0.88
C GLN A 94 -12.40 -4.02 -0.78
N VAL A 95 -11.19 -3.62 -1.15
CA VAL A 95 -9.99 -4.46 -1.07
C VAL A 95 -9.65 -4.75 0.39
N PHE A 96 -9.62 -3.74 1.26
CA PHE A 96 -9.43 -3.92 2.70
C PHE A 96 -10.51 -4.82 3.31
N ALA A 97 -11.78 -4.61 2.95
CA ALA A 97 -12.85 -5.49 3.41
C ALA A 97 -12.63 -6.94 2.93
N SER A 98 -12.32 -7.15 1.66
CA SER A 98 -12.11 -8.49 1.09
C SER A 98 -10.89 -9.24 1.69
N VAL A 99 -9.79 -8.53 1.96
CA VAL A 99 -8.58 -9.11 2.56
C VAL A 99 -8.82 -9.48 4.03
N LEU A 100 -9.54 -8.63 4.79
CA LEU A 100 -9.91 -8.93 6.16
C LEU A 100 -10.92 -10.09 6.25
N PHE A 101 -11.90 -10.17 5.35
CA PHE A 101 -12.87 -11.27 5.33
C PHE A 101 -12.27 -12.61 4.87
N HIS A 102 -11.24 -12.61 4.03
CA HIS A 102 -10.59 -13.84 3.57
C HIS A 102 -9.60 -14.44 4.58
N ASN A 103 -9.06 -13.64 5.51
CA ASN A 103 -8.11 -14.10 6.53
C ASN A 103 -8.77 -14.43 7.90
N VAL A 104 -10.10 -14.36 7.99
CA VAL A 104 -10.86 -14.63 9.24
C VAL A 104 -11.77 -15.87 9.12
N TYR A 105 -11.59 -16.70 8.09
CA TYR A 105 -12.21 -18.03 7.99
C TYR A 105 -11.24 -19.10 7.51
#